data_AF-A0A7I8V9E1-F1
#
_entry.id   AF-A0A7I8V9E1-F1
#
_cell.length_a   1.000
_cell.length_b   1.000
_cell.length_c   1.000
_cell.angle_alpha   90.00
_cell.angle_beta   90.00
_cell.angle_gamma   90.00
#
_symmetry.space_group_name_H-M   'P 1'
#
loop_
_entity.id
_entity.type
_entity.pdbx_description
1 polymer ?
#
loop_
_entity_poly.entity_id
_entity_poly.type
_entity_poly.pdbx_seq_one_letter_code
_entity_poly.pdbx_strand_id
1 'polypeptide(L)'
;MKFEHMIKKILKFKAIGLSIFGKKTKMLPNRLVNLRLPLLRFSQAINIRRTEQRAKHAGAENDNPVNYTSSPAHSHKSYDTFFPQQKYDRPWYQPISVLVSTAAFLIYFLVLREENDLDDRVQRSLYEHFPSMEESQLKTYIDYEKEKGGNVDMHEKRLSEFKNKK
;
A
#
# COMPACT_ATOMS: atom_id res chain seq x y z
N MET A 1 29.20 26.66 1.49
CA MET A 1 28.04 27.43 0.96
C MET A 1 26.79 26.60 0.61
N LYS A 2 26.91 25.32 0.21
CA LYS A 2 25.74 24.49 -0.21
C LYS A 2 24.81 24.06 0.94
N PHE A 3 25.33 23.88 2.15
CA PHE A 3 24.56 23.39 3.31
C PHE A 3 23.56 24.43 3.85
N GLU A 4 24.00 25.69 4.00
CA GLU A 4 23.17 26.85 4.33
C GLU A 4 22.01 27.05 3.34
N HIS A 5 22.26 26.81 2.05
CA HIS A 5 21.24 26.90 1.01
C HIS A 5 20.19 25.79 1.11
N MET A 6 20.60 24.59 1.55
CA MET A 6 19.70 23.45 1.76
C MET A 6 18.80 23.65 2.98
N ILE A 7 19.34 24.17 4.10
CA ILE A 7 18.57 24.49 5.31
C ILE A 7 17.52 25.56 5.02
N LYS A 8 17.88 26.62 4.26
CA LYS A 8 16.91 27.65 3.85
C LYS A 8 15.80 27.12 2.94
N LYS A 9 16.09 26.14 2.05
CA LYS A 9 15.04 25.48 1.25
C LYS A 9 14.08 24.67 2.12
N ILE A 10 14.58 23.92 3.10
CA ILE A 10 13.76 23.12 4.03
C ILE A 10 12.87 24.04 4.89
N LEU A 11 13.41 25.16 5.41
CA LEU A 11 12.62 26.11 6.18
C LEU A 11 11.54 26.80 5.34
N LYS A 12 11.84 27.13 4.07
CA LYS A 12 10.85 27.70 3.14
C LYS A 12 9.74 26.70 2.80
N PHE A 13 10.08 25.41 2.69
CA PHE A 13 9.11 24.32 2.52
C PHE A 13 8.21 24.14 3.75
N LYS A 14 8.77 24.27 4.97
CA LYS A 14 8.00 24.20 6.23
C LYS A 14 6.99 25.36 6.38
N ALA A 15 7.36 26.56 5.93
CA ALA A 15 6.46 27.72 5.93
C ALA A 15 5.30 27.57 4.92
N ILE A 16 5.56 26.99 3.75
CA ILE A 16 4.54 26.70 2.73
C ILE A 16 3.61 25.57 3.22
N GLY A 17 4.15 24.54 3.87
CA GLY A 17 3.36 23.44 4.44
C GLY A 17 2.42 23.86 5.57
N LEU A 18 2.84 24.78 6.45
CA LEU A 18 1.97 25.32 7.51
C LEU A 18 0.85 26.20 6.95
N SER A 19 1.07 26.92 5.84
CA SER A 19 0.03 27.76 5.22
C SER A 19 -1.11 26.95 4.59
N ILE A 20 -0.88 25.69 4.26
CA ILE A 20 -1.90 24.80 3.67
C ILE A 20 -2.80 24.20 4.77
N PHE A 21 -2.33 24.13 6.02
CA PHE A 21 -3.05 23.50 7.13
C PHE A 21 -4.03 24.43 7.89
N GLY A 22 -4.12 25.70 7.50
CA GLY A 22 -4.91 26.73 8.19
C GLY A 22 -6.32 27.02 7.63
N LYS A 23 -6.77 26.35 6.56
CA LYS A 23 -8.12 26.59 6.00
C LYS A 23 -9.08 25.50 6.46
N LYS A 24 -10.00 25.90 7.35
CA LYS A 24 -11.15 25.12 7.87
C LYS A 24 -11.93 24.47 6.71
N THR A 25 -11.66 23.20 6.40
CA THR A 25 -12.41 22.46 5.39
C THR A 25 -13.79 22.12 5.93
N LYS A 26 -14.82 22.79 5.41
CA LYS A 26 -16.21 22.35 5.55
C LYS A 26 -16.32 20.95 4.96
N MET A 27 -16.93 20.05 5.74
CA MET A 27 -17.29 18.69 5.35
C MET A 27 -17.91 18.64 3.95
N LEU A 28 -17.37 17.76 3.11
CA LEU A 28 -18.10 17.19 1.97
C LEU A 28 -18.23 15.68 2.19
N PRO A 29 -19.38 15.08 1.83
CA PRO A 29 -19.68 13.69 2.13
C PRO A 29 -18.86 12.74 1.25
N ASN A 30 -18.15 11.83 1.91
CA ASN A 30 -17.43 10.72 1.30
C ASN A 30 -18.40 9.77 0.59
N ARG A 31 -18.52 9.88 -0.73
CA ARG A 31 -18.94 8.77 -1.59
C ARG A 31 -17.80 8.47 -2.56
N LEU A 32 -17.41 7.19 -2.55
CA LEU A 32 -16.55 6.49 -3.51
C LEU A 32 -15.03 6.66 -3.33
N VAL A 33 -14.44 5.74 -2.57
CA VAL A 33 -13.35 4.86 -3.05
C VAL A 33 -13.23 3.66 -2.10
N ASN A 34 -13.91 2.57 -2.44
CA ASN A 34 -13.65 1.25 -1.88
C ASN A 34 -12.60 0.57 -2.76
N LEU A 35 -11.33 0.72 -2.42
CA LEU A 35 -10.28 -0.21 -2.86
C LEU A 35 -9.58 -0.73 -1.61
N ARG A 36 -10.14 -1.80 -1.04
CA ARG A 36 -9.70 -2.38 0.24
C ARG A 36 -8.64 -3.45 -0.03
N LEU A 37 -7.36 -3.07 0.04
CA LEU A 37 -6.27 -4.04 0.21
C LEU A 37 -6.33 -4.62 1.63
N PRO A 38 -6.28 -5.95 1.82
CA PRO A 38 -6.27 -6.56 3.14
C PRO A 38 -4.88 -6.40 3.76
N LEU A 39 -4.66 -5.31 4.49
CA LEU A 39 -3.46 -5.15 5.31
C LEU A 39 -3.49 -6.17 6.46
N LEU A 40 -2.38 -6.92 6.60
CA LEU A 40 -2.11 -7.86 7.69
C LEU A 40 -2.51 -7.25 9.04
N ARG A 41 -3.53 -7.84 9.67
CA ARG A 41 -3.90 -7.49 11.04
C ARG A 41 -2.91 -8.17 11.97
N PHE A 42 -1.98 -7.40 12.52
CA PHE A 42 -1.26 -7.82 13.71
C PHE A 42 -2.29 -8.05 14.83
N SER A 43 -2.41 -9.31 15.22
CA SER A 43 -3.21 -9.78 16.34
C SER A 43 -2.74 -9.06 17.61
N GLN A 44 -3.57 -8.17 18.14
CA GLN A 44 -3.47 -7.82 19.55
C GLN A 44 -4.26 -8.90 20.30
N ALA A 45 -3.52 -9.74 21.05
CA ALA A 45 -4.09 -10.75 21.91
C ALA A 45 -5.06 -10.11 22.91
N ILE A 46 -6.30 -10.56 22.90
CA ILE A 46 -7.37 -10.11 23.80
C ILE A 46 -7.13 -10.76 25.17
N ASN A 47 -7.21 -9.97 26.25
CA ASN A 47 -7.28 -10.48 27.62
C ASN A 47 -8.58 -11.26 27.84
N ILE A 48 -8.52 -12.60 27.76
CA ILE A 48 -9.68 -13.53 27.89
C ILE A 48 -10.18 -13.66 29.36
N ARG A 49 -9.45 -13.16 30.36
CA ARG A 49 -9.69 -13.46 31.78
C ARG A 49 -10.98 -12.91 32.41
N ARG A 50 -11.63 -11.88 31.83
CA ARG A 50 -12.86 -11.30 32.43
C ARG A 50 -14.15 -12.03 32.05
N THR A 51 -14.18 -12.77 30.94
CA THR A 51 -15.40 -13.40 30.43
C THR A 51 -15.72 -14.70 31.17
N GLU A 52 -14.71 -15.46 31.59
CA GLU A 52 -14.87 -16.73 32.33
C GLU A 52 -15.56 -16.55 33.69
N GLN A 53 -15.29 -15.45 34.40
CA GLN A 53 -15.91 -15.19 35.70
C GLN A 53 -17.41 -14.88 35.57
N ARG A 54 -17.84 -14.21 34.49
CA ARG A 54 -19.25 -13.88 34.27
C ARG A 54 -20.06 -15.09 33.78
N ALA A 55 -19.43 -16.00 33.04
CA ALA A 55 -20.03 -17.29 32.64
C ALA A 55 -20.25 -18.22 33.85
N LYS A 56 -19.33 -18.23 34.83
CA LYS A 56 -19.47 -19.04 36.06
C LYS A 56 -20.66 -18.62 36.94
N HIS A 57 -21.04 -17.35 36.95
CA HIS A 57 -22.18 -16.87 37.75
C HIS A 57 -23.55 -16.96 37.04
N ALA A 58 -23.57 -17.17 35.72
CA ALA A 58 -24.83 -17.26 34.95
C ALA A 58 -25.33 -18.69 34.73
N GLY A 59 -24.54 -19.71 35.08
CA GLY A 59 -24.83 -21.13 34.82
C GLY A 59 -25.08 -21.98 36.05
N ALA A 60 -25.32 -21.39 37.23
CA ALA A 60 -25.41 -22.14 38.49
C ALA A 60 -26.83 -22.37 39.03
N GLU A 61 -27.89 -21.95 38.33
CA GLU A 61 -29.24 -22.02 38.92
C GLU A 61 -30.25 -22.91 38.17
N ASN A 62 -29.98 -23.34 36.93
CA ASN A 62 -30.91 -24.23 36.21
C ASN A 62 -30.17 -25.11 35.17
N ASP A 63 -30.30 -26.44 35.26
CA ASP A 63 -29.84 -27.43 34.26
C ASP A 63 -30.60 -27.38 32.92
N ASN A 64 -31.41 -26.34 32.71
CA ASN A 64 -32.20 -26.16 31.51
C ASN A 64 -31.37 -25.47 30.42
N PRO A 65 -31.64 -25.76 29.13
CA PRO A 65 -30.97 -25.08 28.02
C PRO A 65 -31.21 -23.58 28.08
N VAL A 66 -30.16 -22.80 27.81
CA VAL A 66 -30.22 -21.33 27.81
C VAL A 66 -31.09 -20.87 26.63
N ASN A 67 -32.18 -20.17 26.94
CA ASN A 67 -33.04 -19.57 25.94
C ASN A 67 -32.29 -18.44 25.20
N TYR A 68 -32.22 -18.53 23.87
CA TYR A 68 -31.48 -17.55 23.06
C TYR A 68 -32.02 -16.13 23.23
N THR A 69 -33.34 -15.95 23.23
CA THR A 69 -34.02 -14.65 23.30
C THR A 69 -33.80 -13.89 24.60
N SER A 70 -33.63 -14.60 25.72
CA SER A 70 -33.33 -14.00 27.02
C SER A 70 -31.83 -13.85 27.28
N SER A 71 -30.98 -14.45 26.44
CA SER A 71 -29.54 -14.41 26.62
C SER A 71 -28.93 -13.07 26.18
N PRO A 72 -27.79 -12.66 26.76
CA PRO A 72 -27.03 -11.50 26.29
C PRO A 72 -26.64 -11.57 24.81
N ALA A 73 -26.55 -12.79 24.25
CA ALA A 73 -26.23 -13.01 22.84
C ALA A 73 -27.34 -12.50 21.89
N HIS A 74 -28.60 -12.42 22.33
CA HIS A 74 -29.70 -11.92 21.50
C HIS A 74 -29.50 -10.46 21.06
N SER A 75 -28.90 -9.65 21.95
CA SER A 75 -28.64 -8.24 21.69
C SER A 75 -27.45 -8.00 20.76
N HIS A 76 -26.65 -9.04 20.48
CA HIS A 76 -25.43 -8.95 19.71
C HIS A 76 -25.72 -8.90 18.21
N LYS A 77 -25.37 -7.79 17.55
CA LYS A 77 -25.57 -7.64 16.10
C LYS A 77 -24.36 -8.19 15.35
N SER A 78 -24.59 -8.97 14.29
CA SER A 78 -23.50 -9.48 13.42
C SER A 78 -22.64 -8.35 12.84
N TYR A 79 -23.23 -7.17 12.64
CA TYR A 79 -22.54 -5.96 12.20
C TYR A 79 -21.38 -5.59 13.14
N ASP A 80 -21.53 -5.76 14.46
CA ASP A 80 -20.50 -5.39 15.44
C ASP A 80 -19.27 -6.32 15.40
N THR A 81 -19.42 -7.55 14.89
CA THR A 81 -18.30 -8.48 14.64
C THR A 81 -17.52 -8.10 13.39
N PHE A 82 -18.22 -7.86 12.27
CA PHE A 82 -17.60 -7.60 10.97
C PHE A 82 -17.04 -6.18 10.87
N PHE A 83 -17.75 -5.24 11.47
CA PHE A 83 -17.41 -3.83 11.56
C PHE A 83 -17.32 -3.49 13.03
N PRO A 84 -16.17 -3.71 13.68
CA PRO A 84 -15.93 -3.16 14.99
C PRO A 84 -16.22 -1.67 14.89
N GLN A 85 -17.37 -1.23 15.44
CA GLN A 85 -17.68 0.17 15.62
C GLN A 85 -16.42 0.80 16.23
N GLN A 86 -16.05 2.02 15.82
CA GLN A 86 -14.84 2.73 16.26
C GLN A 86 -14.73 2.93 17.80
N LYS A 87 -15.58 2.29 18.59
CA LYS A 87 -15.55 2.09 20.04
C LYS A 87 -14.43 1.15 20.52
N TYR A 88 -13.52 0.72 19.65
CA TYR A 88 -12.26 0.17 20.12
C TYR A 88 -11.35 1.33 20.47
N ASP A 89 -10.95 1.37 21.73
CA ASP A 89 -9.99 2.28 22.38
C ASP A 89 -8.65 2.30 21.62
N ARG A 90 -8.64 2.89 20.43
CA ARG A 90 -7.45 3.08 19.63
C ARG A 90 -6.89 4.44 19.98
N PRO A 91 -5.69 4.51 20.56
CA PRO A 91 -5.07 5.78 20.81
C PRO A 91 -4.86 6.53 19.49
N TRP A 92 -5.13 7.84 19.50
CA TRP A 92 -5.01 8.71 18.34
C TRP A 92 -3.59 8.74 17.74
N TYR A 93 -2.57 8.38 18.52
CA TYR A 93 -1.17 8.32 18.08
C TYR A 93 -0.83 7.03 17.29
N GLN A 94 -1.68 6.01 17.31
CA GLN A 94 -1.44 4.74 16.59
C GLN A 94 -1.16 4.94 15.09
N PRO A 95 -2.02 5.62 14.31
CA PRO A 95 -1.74 5.85 12.88
C PRO A 95 -0.54 6.78 12.65
N ILE A 96 -0.33 7.76 13.54
CA ILE A 96 0.78 8.72 13.42
C ILE A 96 2.12 8.03 13.65
N SER A 97 2.21 7.13 14.64
CA SER A 97 3.43 6.38 14.91
C SER A 97 3.84 5.50 13.73
N VAL A 98 2.88 4.82 13.10
CA VAL A 98 3.13 3.99 11.92
C VAL A 98 3.54 4.85 10.72
N LEU A 99 2.89 6.00 10.55
CA LEU A 99 3.22 6.92 9.47
C LEU A 99 4.63 7.49 9.64
N VAL A 100 5.02 7.88 10.86
CA VAL A 100 6.35 8.43 11.16
C VAL A 100 7.45 7.40 10.95
N SER A 101 7.27 6.16 11.42
CA SER A 101 8.26 5.11 11.20
C SER A 101 8.41 4.75 9.72
N THR A 102 7.31 4.65 9.00
CA THR A 102 7.31 4.39 7.55
C THR A 102 7.93 5.56 6.79
N ALA A 103 7.59 6.80 7.15
CA ALA A 103 8.16 8.00 6.52
C ALA A 103 9.66 8.11 6.77
N ALA A 104 10.13 7.83 7.99
CA ALA A 104 11.56 7.82 8.31
C ALA A 104 12.32 6.77 7.48
N PHE A 105 11.75 5.57 7.33
CA PHE A 105 12.30 4.53 6.47
C PHE A 105 12.35 4.99 5.00
N LEU A 106 11.27 5.56 4.47
CA LEU A 106 11.24 6.06 3.10
C LEU A 106 12.23 7.21 2.86
N ILE A 107 12.35 8.15 3.80
CA ILE A 107 13.32 9.25 3.68
C ILE A 107 14.75 8.70 3.64
N TYR A 108 15.05 7.70 4.47
CA TYR A 108 16.35 7.04 4.44
C TYR A 108 16.62 6.37 3.09
N PHE A 109 15.68 5.59 2.55
CA PHE A 109 15.88 4.85 1.30
C PHE A 109 15.85 5.72 0.04
N LEU A 110 15.02 6.76 0.00
CA LEU A 110 14.80 7.57 -1.21
C LEU A 110 15.73 8.78 -1.32
N VAL A 111 16.24 9.29 -0.20
CA VAL A 111 16.96 10.58 -0.19
C VAL A 111 18.34 10.47 0.46
N LEU A 112 18.45 9.76 1.58
CA LEU A 112 19.68 9.79 2.39
C LEU A 112 20.68 8.69 2.03
N ARG A 113 20.22 7.59 1.41
CA ARG A 113 21.06 6.51 0.92
C ARG A 113 21.77 6.95 -0.36
N GLU A 114 23.08 6.74 -0.43
CA GLU A 114 23.87 6.94 -1.65
C GLU A 114 23.32 6.08 -2.80
N GLU A 115 23.50 6.54 -4.05
CA GLU A 115 23.05 5.82 -5.25
C GLU A 115 23.56 4.38 -5.19
N ASN A 116 22.64 3.43 -5.27
CA ASN A 116 22.96 2.02 -5.13
C ASN A 116 23.35 1.51 -6.53
N ASP A 117 24.36 0.63 -6.67
CA ASP A 117 24.74 0.02 -7.97
C ASP A 117 23.55 -0.62 -8.74
N LEU A 118 22.47 -0.94 -8.03
CA LEU A 118 21.20 -1.39 -8.60
C LEU A 118 20.49 -0.31 -9.43
N ASP A 119 20.52 0.95 -9.00
CA ASP A 119 19.93 2.06 -9.75
C ASP A 119 20.68 2.27 -11.08
N ASP A 120 22.02 2.17 -11.06
CA ASP A 120 22.84 2.20 -12.28
C ASP A 120 22.53 1.05 -13.24
N ARG A 121 22.22 -0.14 -12.71
CA ARG A 121 21.82 -1.30 -13.53
C ARG A 121 20.42 -1.13 -14.11
N VAL A 122 19.50 -0.48 -13.39
CA VAL A 122 18.14 -0.20 -13.88
C VAL A 122 18.13 0.86 -14.98
N GLN A 123 19.11 1.77 -15.01
CA GLN A 123 19.25 2.75 -16.10
C GLN A 123 19.68 2.12 -17.44
N ARG A 124 20.33 0.94 -17.42
CA ARG A 124 20.69 0.24 -18.65
C ARG A 124 19.46 -0.28 -19.36
N SER A 125 19.49 -0.30 -20.69
CA SER A 125 18.33 -0.76 -21.47
C SER A 125 18.02 -2.23 -21.15
N LEU A 126 16.73 -2.58 -21.07
CA LEU A 126 16.28 -3.96 -20.83
C LEU A 126 16.85 -4.94 -21.86
N TYR A 127 17.09 -4.46 -23.07
CA TYR A 127 17.66 -5.21 -24.17
C TYR A 127 19.16 -5.54 -23.98
N GLU A 128 19.91 -4.73 -23.23
CA GLU A 128 21.29 -5.07 -22.85
C GLU A 128 21.36 -6.26 -21.88
N HIS A 129 20.36 -6.42 -21.02
CA HIS A 129 20.29 -7.54 -20.08
C HIS A 129 19.74 -8.81 -20.73
N PHE A 130 18.77 -8.68 -21.63
CA PHE A 130 18.10 -9.81 -22.29
C PHE A 130 18.10 -9.61 -23.81
N PRO A 131 19.23 -9.85 -24.50
CA PRO A 131 19.35 -9.61 -25.94
C PRO A 131 18.36 -10.44 -26.78
N SER A 132 17.96 -11.62 -26.30
CA SER A 132 16.96 -12.47 -26.98
C SER A 132 15.54 -11.89 -26.95
N MET A 133 15.25 -10.94 -26.05
CA MET A 133 13.92 -10.34 -25.94
C MET A 133 13.67 -9.36 -27.09
N GLU A 134 14.66 -8.56 -27.49
CA GLU A 134 14.53 -7.61 -28.61
C GLU A 134 14.18 -8.34 -29.91
N GLU A 135 14.85 -9.44 -30.22
CA GLU A 135 14.59 -10.26 -31.40
C GLU A 135 13.15 -10.79 -31.43
N SER A 136 12.65 -11.29 -30.29
CA SER A 136 11.29 -11.82 -30.19
C SER A 136 10.23 -10.73 -30.38
N GLN A 137 10.42 -9.56 -29.76
CA GLN A 137 9.51 -8.43 -29.89
C GLN A 137 9.49 -7.87 -31.32
N LEU A 138 10.66 -7.73 -31.95
CA LEU A 138 10.78 -7.32 -33.36
C LEU A 138 10.02 -8.26 -34.28
N LYS A 139 10.17 -9.58 -34.09
CA LYS A 139 9.45 -10.58 -34.90
C LYS A 139 7.93 -10.44 -34.74
N THR A 140 7.44 -10.38 -33.51
CA THR A 140 6.00 -10.20 -33.25
C THR A 140 5.46 -8.89 -33.82
N TYR A 141 6.23 -7.80 -33.72
CA TYR A 141 5.84 -6.51 -34.28
C TYR A 141 5.78 -6.53 -35.81
N ILE A 142 6.78 -7.15 -36.46
CA ILE A 142 6.80 -7.31 -37.92
C ILE A 142 5.62 -8.14 -38.40
N ASP A 143 5.32 -9.26 -37.72
CA ASP A 143 4.20 -10.12 -38.06
C ASP A 143 2.87 -9.33 -37.95
N TYR A 144 2.71 -8.54 -36.89
CA TYR A 144 1.54 -7.68 -36.67
C TYR A 144 1.37 -6.56 -37.71
N GLU A 145 2.45 -5.83 -38.04
CA GLU A 145 2.39 -4.75 -39.03
C GLU A 145 2.19 -5.29 -40.45
N LYS A 146 2.71 -6.49 -40.76
CA LYS A 146 2.47 -7.17 -42.04
C LYS A 146 1.00 -7.51 -42.22
N GLU A 147 0.33 -7.96 -41.16
CA GLU A 147 -1.13 -8.19 -41.18
C GLU A 147 -1.92 -6.90 -41.44
N LYS A 148 -1.41 -5.76 -40.98
CA LYS A 148 -2.06 -4.44 -41.15
C LYS A 148 -1.63 -3.68 -42.41
N GLY A 149 -0.60 -4.16 -43.12
CA GLY A 149 -0.03 -3.49 -44.29
C GLY A 149 0.80 -2.24 -43.97
N GLY A 150 1.38 -2.17 -42.77
CA GLY A 150 2.26 -1.07 -42.35
C GLY A 150 3.68 -1.19 -42.88
N ASN A 151 4.49 -0.14 -42.66
CA ASN A 151 5.90 -0.14 -43.05
C ASN A 151 6.75 -0.82 -41.96
N VAL A 152 7.54 -1.83 -42.36
CA VAL A 152 8.36 -2.66 -41.45
C VAL A 152 9.86 -2.55 -41.71
N ASP A 153 10.29 -1.67 -42.62
CA ASP A 153 11.66 -1.61 -43.13
C ASP A 153 12.70 -1.40 -42.00
N MET A 154 12.38 -0.50 -41.06
CA MET A 154 13.25 -0.23 -39.90
C MET A 154 13.44 -1.47 -39.01
N HIS A 155 12.35 -2.21 -38.75
CA HIS A 155 12.36 -3.36 -37.84
C HIS A 155 13.02 -4.58 -38.49
N GLU A 156 12.82 -4.79 -39.79
CA GLU A 156 13.49 -5.84 -40.55
C GLU A 156 15.00 -5.60 -40.62
N LYS A 157 15.42 -4.35 -40.87
CA LYS A 157 16.84 -3.96 -40.85
C LYS A 157 17.46 -4.24 -39.48
N ARG A 158 16.81 -3.82 -38.40
CA ARG A 158 17.28 -4.10 -37.03
C ARG A 158 17.36 -5.60 -36.75
N LEU A 159 16.37 -6.38 -37.16
CA LEU A 159 16.37 -7.84 -37.01
C LEU A 159 17.50 -8.51 -37.81
N SER A 160 17.86 -7.97 -38.98
CA SER A 160 18.99 -8.46 -39.77
C SER A 160 20.35 -8.24 -39.09
N GLU A 161 20.51 -7.14 -38.33
CA GLU A 161 21.73 -6.88 -37.55
C GLU A 161 21.96 -7.97 -36.51
N PHE A 162 20.89 -8.47 -35.89
CA PHE A 162 20.97 -9.59 -34.94
C PHE A 162 21.37 -10.91 -35.61
N LYS A 163 20.82 -11.21 -36.79
CA LYS A 163 21.18 -12.44 -37.54
C LYS A 163 22.64 -12.43 -37.99
N ASN A 164 23.18 -11.28 -38.37
CA ASN A 164 24.56 -11.14 -38.85
C ASN A 164 25.60 -11.17 -37.72
N LYS A 165 25.19 -10.89 -36.48
CA LYS A 165 26.07 -10.88 -35.30
C LYS A 165 26.29 -12.29 -34.71
N LYS A 166 25.57 -13.29 -35.20
CA LYS A 166 25.57 -14.67 -34.71
C LYS A 166 26.46 -15.56 -35.57
#